data_AF-A0A4Y9FVQ4-F1
#
_entry.id   AF-A0A4Y9FVQ4-F1
#
_cell.length_a   1.000
_cell.length_b   1.000
_cell.length_c   1.000
_cell.angle_alpha   90.00
_cell.angle_beta   90.00
_cell.angle_gamma   90.00
#
_symmetry.space_group_name_H-M   'P 1'
#
loop_
_entity.id
_entity.type
_entity.pdbx_description
1 polymer ?
#
loop_
_entity_poly.entity_id
_entity_poly.type
_entity_poly.pdbx_seq_one_letter_code
_entity_poly.pdbx_strand_id
1 'polypeptide(L)'
;MRIRSSKLMLTAVGAAVLTLGLSGCSAGQSVADACKLVTDGTAEVQTTANELMTGATSGDTAAIEEGIATISAKLDEIGGKITNDEVKPVFDDFSTAYAGLTDQITAISEIDPATADAETVQGALDDMETATTALTDAQAELTTVCTA
;
A
#
# COMPACT_ATOMS: atom_id res chain seq x y z
N MET A 1 -66.23 -1.71 -26.27
CA MET A 1 -65.78 -2.69 -25.25
C MET A 1 -64.70 -3.58 -25.85
N ARG A 2 -63.42 -3.29 -25.58
CA ARG A 2 -62.27 -4.22 -25.61
C ARG A 2 -61.07 -3.52 -24.96
N ILE A 3 -60.43 -4.29 -24.08
CA ILE A 3 -59.37 -3.95 -23.14
C ILE A 3 -58.04 -3.78 -23.88
N ARG A 4 -57.21 -2.82 -23.45
CA ARG A 4 -55.77 -3.04 -23.27
C ARG A 4 -55.21 -1.98 -22.32
N SER A 5 -55.10 -2.43 -21.06
CA SER A 5 -54.40 -1.79 -19.97
C SER A 5 -52.90 -1.84 -20.22
N SER A 6 -52.26 -0.68 -20.33
CA SER A 6 -50.81 -0.53 -20.12
C SER A 6 -50.62 0.73 -19.29
N LYS A 7 -50.38 0.56 -17.99
CA LYS A 7 -50.07 1.64 -17.06
C LYS A 7 -48.76 2.30 -17.50
N LEU A 8 -48.84 3.56 -17.94
CA LEU A 8 -47.73 4.48 -17.81
C LEU A 8 -47.45 4.64 -16.31
N MET A 9 -46.35 4.06 -15.83
CA MET A 9 -45.75 4.47 -14.57
C MET A 9 -44.69 5.51 -14.87
N LEU A 10 -45.05 6.76 -14.58
CA LEU A 10 -44.15 7.89 -14.43
C LEU A 10 -44.02 8.10 -12.92
N THR A 11 -42.88 7.73 -12.31
CA THR A 11 -42.62 8.14 -10.92
C THR A 11 -41.14 8.21 -10.60
N ALA A 12 -40.71 9.45 -10.36
CA ALA A 12 -39.75 9.93 -9.37
C ALA A 12 -38.28 9.46 -9.41
N VAL A 13 -37.43 10.44 -9.73
CA VAL A 13 -36.08 10.66 -9.19
C VAL A 13 -36.02 10.25 -7.71
N GLY A 14 -35.18 9.28 -7.39
CA GLY A 14 -34.83 8.90 -6.03
C GLY A 14 -33.32 8.77 -5.95
N ALA A 15 -32.67 9.81 -5.44
CA ALA A 15 -31.27 9.75 -5.02
C ALA A 15 -31.07 8.52 -4.14
N ALA A 16 -30.12 7.65 -4.50
CA ALA A 16 -29.62 6.65 -3.58
C ALA A 16 -28.97 7.40 -2.42
N VAL A 17 -29.72 7.54 -1.34
CA VAL A 17 -29.28 8.10 -0.07
C VAL A 17 -28.19 7.20 0.47
N LEU A 18 -26.94 7.66 0.40
CA LEU A 18 -25.82 7.20 1.23
C LEU A 18 -26.24 7.33 2.71
N THR A 19 -26.87 6.29 3.24
CA THR A 19 -27.25 6.15 4.66
C THR A 19 -26.23 5.29 5.39
N LEU A 20 -24.94 5.49 5.10
CA LEU A 20 -23.85 4.92 5.90
C LEU A 20 -23.78 5.67 7.23
N GLY A 21 -24.53 5.17 8.21
CA GLY A 21 -24.05 5.00 9.58
C GLY A 21 -23.41 6.19 10.29
N LEU A 22 -24.02 7.38 10.26
CA LEU A 22 -23.64 8.49 11.14
C LEU A 22 -24.23 8.29 12.55
N SER A 23 -23.89 7.19 13.22
CA SER A 23 -24.22 6.99 14.63
C SER A 23 -23.05 6.34 15.36
N GLY A 24 -22.02 7.15 15.59
CA GLY A 24 -21.20 7.10 16.81
C GLY A 24 -20.11 6.04 16.89
N CYS A 25 -18.91 6.39 16.41
CA CYS A 25 -17.70 6.29 17.23
C CYS A 25 -16.90 7.61 17.13
N SER A 26 -16.65 8.18 18.30
CA SER A 26 -16.07 9.48 18.65
C SER A 26 -14.88 9.98 17.83
N ALA A 27 -14.90 11.27 17.44
CA ALA A 27 -13.74 12.18 17.33
C ALA A 27 -12.43 11.64 16.69
N GLY A 28 -12.50 10.66 15.79
CA GLY A 28 -11.36 10.08 15.09
C GLY A 28 -11.25 10.57 13.65
N GLN A 29 -10.09 10.37 13.04
CA GLN A 29 -9.84 10.66 11.62
C GLN A 29 -10.79 9.84 10.73
N SER A 30 -11.34 10.47 9.69
CA SER A 30 -12.17 9.76 8.70
C SER A 30 -11.31 8.86 7.82
N VAL A 31 -11.90 7.80 7.25
CA VAL A 31 -11.21 6.92 6.28
C VAL A 31 -10.65 7.75 5.11
N ALA A 32 -11.44 8.70 4.59
CA ALA A 32 -11.02 9.57 3.50
C ALA A 32 -9.80 10.44 3.86
N ASP A 33 -9.77 11.01 5.07
CA ASP A 33 -8.62 11.82 5.52
C ASP A 33 -7.37 10.96 5.74
N ALA A 34 -7.53 9.75 6.28
CA ALA A 34 -6.44 8.80 6.46
C ALA A 34 -5.86 8.34 5.09
N CYS A 35 -6.72 7.96 4.15
CA CYS A 35 -6.33 7.56 2.81
C CYS A 35 -5.72 8.68 1.99
N LYS A 36 -6.10 9.94 2.28
CA LYS A 36 -5.42 11.09 1.71
C LYS A 36 -3.97 11.20 2.18
N LEU A 37 -3.68 10.95 3.47
CA LEU A 37 -2.29 10.92 3.96
C LEU A 37 -1.45 9.86 3.24
N VAL A 38 -2.02 8.67 3.02
CA VAL A 38 -1.36 7.60 2.26
C VAL A 38 -1.07 8.05 0.83
N THR A 39 -2.07 8.59 0.13
CA THR A 39 -1.96 9.02 -1.27
C THR A 39 -0.96 10.16 -1.43
N ASP A 40 -1.03 11.18 -0.56
CA ASP A 40 -0.11 12.32 -0.57
C ASP A 40 1.33 11.85 -0.32
N GLY A 41 1.52 10.89 0.59
CA GLY A 41 2.82 10.27 0.84
C GLY A 41 3.36 9.44 -0.33
N THR A 42 2.50 8.86 -1.16
CA THR A 42 2.90 8.00 -2.29
C THR A 42 3.62 8.79 -3.39
N ALA A 43 3.34 10.09 -3.53
CA ALA A 43 4.02 10.95 -4.51
C ALA A 43 5.52 11.12 -4.20
N GLU A 44 5.88 11.20 -2.91
CA GLU A 44 7.27 11.25 -2.47
C GLU A 44 7.94 9.88 -2.65
N VAL A 45 7.25 8.80 -2.30
CA VAL A 45 7.73 7.41 -2.53
C VAL A 45 8.00 7.17 -4.02
N GLN A 46 7.15 7.67 -4.93
CA GLN A 46 7.35 7.51 -6.37
C GLN A 46 8.64 8.20 -6.85
N THR A 47 8.99 9.34 -6.26
CA THR A 47 10.23 10.07 -6.58
C THR A 47 11.44 9.25 -6.12
N THR A 48 11.43 8.79 -4.87
CA THR A 48 12.50 7.97 -4.32
C THR A 48 12.61 6.60 -5.01
N ALA A 49 11.51 6.00 -5.46
CA ALA A 49 11.53 4.77 -6.25
C ALA A 49 12.25 4.95 -7.60
N ASN A 50 12.10 6.12 -8.25
CA ASN A 50 12.84 6.41 -9.48
C ASN A 50 14.35 6.58 -9.23
N GLU A 51 14.72 7.16 -8.09
CA GLU A 51 16.11 7.29 -7.66
C GLU A 51 16.71 5.91 -7.34
N LEU A 52 15.96 5.04 -6.66
CA LEU A 52 16.31 3.64 -6.39
C LEU A 52 16.60 2.85 -7.67
N MET A 53 15.73 2.95 -8.68
CA MET A 53 15.96 2.29 -9.97
C MET A 53 17.23 2.79 -10.67
N THR A 54 17.52 4.08 -10.54
CA THR A 54 18.74 4.68 -11.09
C THR A 54 19.98 4.16 -10.36
N GLY A 55 19.96 4.16 -9.02
CA GLY A 55 21.03 3.63 -8.17
C GLY A 55 21.30 2.15 -8.38
N ALA A 56 20.24 1.34 -8.50
CA ALA A 56 20.33 -0.08 -8.83
C ALA A 56 21.01 -0.31 -10.19
N THR A 57 20.69 0.51 -11.19
CA THR A 57 21.28 0.39 -12.53
C THR A 57 22.76 0.81 -12.55
N SER A 58 23.14 1.79 -11.73
CA SER A 58 24.54 2.25 -11.61
C SER A 58 25.38 1.42 -10.64
N GLY A 59 24.79 0.47 -9.91
CA GLY A 59 25.46 -0.27 -8.83
C GLY A 59 25.81 0.60 -7.63
N ASP A 60 25.11 1.73 -7.45
CA ASP A 60 25.31 2.66 -6.34
C ASP A 60 24.50 2.17 -5.13
N THR A 61 25.09 1.27 -4.35
CA THR A 61 24.43 0.67 -3.18
C THR A 61 24.12 1.69 -2.09
N ALA A 62 24.90 2.77 -1.99
CA ALA A 62 24.65 3.84 -1.02
C ALA A 62 23.37 4.61 -1.36
N ALA A 63 23.16 4.92 -2.65
CA ALA A 63 21.90 5.53 -3.11
C ALA A 63 20.68 4.61 -2.88
N ILE A 64 20.87 3.29 -2.96
CA ILE A 64 19.81 2.31 -2.68
C ILE A 64 19.46 2.31 -1.19
N GLU A 65 20.47 2.22 -0.31
CA GLU A 65 20.27 2.25 1.14
C GLU A 65 19.61 3.57 1.60
N GLU A 66 20.05 4.70 1.05
CA GLU A 66 19.47 6.02 1.36
C GLU A 66 18.01 6.12 0.90
N GLY A 67 17.69 5.63 -0.30
CA GLY A 67 16.33 5.65 -0.82
C GLY A 67 15.39 4.74 -0.01
N ILE A 68 15.85 3.56 0.37
CA ILE A 68 15.12 2.66 1.28
C ILE A 68 14.87 3.34 2.63
N ALA A 69 15.89 3.90 3.25
CA ALA A 69 15.77 4.59 4.54
C ALA A 69 14.80 5.77 4.47
N THR A 70 14.80 6.51 3.34
CA THR A 70 13.89 7.62 3.08
C THR A 70 12.44 7.14 3.00
N ILE A 71 12.17 6.04 2.28
CA ILE A 71 10.82 5.48 2.20
C ILE A 71 10.37 4.97 3.56
N SER A 72 11.20 4.21 4.29
CA SER A 72 10.87 3.73 5.64
C SER A 72 10.51 4.87 6.59
N ALA A 73 11.32 5.93 6.62
CA ALA A 73 11.04 7.11 7.45
C ALA A 73 9.72 7.80 7.06
N LYS A 74 9.37 7.80 5.78
CA LYS A 74 8.09 8.35 5.29
C LYS A 74 6.91 7.48 5.68
N LEU A 75 7.05 6.16 5.61
CA LEU A 75 6.01 5.24 6.07
C LEU A 75 5.77 5.40 7.58
N ASP A 76 6.83 5.54 8.37
CA ASP A 76 6.71 5.85 9.81
C ASP A 76 6.01 7.20 10.05
N GLU A 77 6.39 8.24 9.29
CA GLU A 77 5.77 9.57 9.39
C GLU A 77 4.27 9.53 9.09
N ILE A 78 3.87 8.80 8.04
CA ILE A 78 2.47 8.63 7.64
C ILE A 78 1.72 7.78 8.67
N GLY A 79 2.29 6.65 9.08
CA GLY A 79 1.71 5.73 10.06
C GLY A 79 1.47 6.38 11.42
N GLY A 80 2.34 7.33 11.82
CA GLY A 80 2.16 8.15 13.02
C GLY A 80 1.03 9.18 12.92
N LYS A 81 0.58 9.53 11.71
CA LYS A 81 -0.53 10.46 11.46
C LYS A 81 -1.86 9.74 11.19
N ILE A 82 -1.82 8.46 10.83
CA ILE A 82 -3.01 7.65 10.64
C ILE A 82 -3.53 7.22 12.01
N THR A 83 -4.75 7.64 12.32
CA THR A 83 -5.45 7.30 13.59
C THR A 83 -6.78 6.60 13.34
N ASN A 84 -7.16 6.44 12.08
CA ASN A 84 -8.38 5.74 11.70
C ASN A 84 -8.22 4.22 11.89
N ASP A 85 -9.13 3.60 12.64
CA ASP A 85 -9.06 2.18 13.02
C ASP A 85 -9.23 1.21 11.84
N GLU A 86 -9.77 1.65 10.70
CA GLU A 86 -9.93 0.83 9.50
C GLU A 86 -8.70 0.92 8.59
N VAL A 87 -8.12 2.12 8.43
CA VAL A 87 -6.94 2.34 7.56
C VAL A 87 -5.64 1.98 8.27
N LYS A 88 -5.54 2.22 9.59
CA LYS A 88 -4.31 2.01 10.34
C LYS A 88 -3.78 0.58 10.27
N PRO A 89 -4.59 -0.49 10.52
CA PRO A 89 -4.08 -1.86 10.49
C PRO A 89 -3.53 -2.22 9.11
N VAL A 90 -4.25 -1.86 8.05
CA VAL A 90 -3.85 -2.16 6.66
C VAL A 90 -2.60 -1.37 6.25
N PHE A 91 -2.47 -0.13 6.72
CA PHE A 91 -1.25 0.65 6.53
C PHE A 91 -0.06 0.07 7.32
N ASP A 92 -0.26 -0.35 8.56
CA ASP A 92 0.78 -0.97 9.39
C ASP A 92 1.25 -2.31 8.77
N ASP A 93 0.34 -3.09 8.19
CA ASP A 93 0.66 -4.31 7.43
C ASP A 93 1.48 -3.98 6.17
N PHE A 94 1.10 -2.95 5.42
CA PHE A 94 1.89 -2.46 4.27
C PHE A 94 3.30 -2.02 4.68
N SER A 95 3.42 -1.24 5.76
CA SER A 95 4.72 -0.79 6.28
C SER A 95 5.59 -1.96 6.74
N THR A 96 4.98 -2.97 7.36
CA THR A 96 5.66 -4.20 7.79
C THR A 96 6.15 -5.01 6.59
N ALA A 97 5.32 -5.16 5.56
CA ALA A 97 5.71 -5.85 4.32
C ALA A 97 6.85 -5.12 3.58
N TYR A 98 6.83 -3.78 3.60
CA TYR A 98 7.92 -2.96 3.03
C TYR A 98 9.24 -3.16 3.78
N ALA A 99 9.19 -3.16 5.11
CA ALA A 99 10.36 -3.47 5.95
C ALA A 99 10.87 -4.90 5.67
N GLY A 100 9.98 -5.89 5.56
CA GLY A 100 10.35 -7.26 5.22
C GLY A 100 11.05 -7.38 3.86
N LEU A 101 10.58 -6.65 2.83
CA LEU A 101 11.26 -6.59 1.53
C LEU A 101 12.66 -5.96 1.66
N THR A 102 12.76 -4.88 2.42
CA THR A 102 14.04 -4.20 2.68
C THR A 102 15.04 -5.15 3.35
N ASP A 103 14.60 -5.90 4.36
CA ASP A 103 15.44 -6.87 5.05
C ASP A 103 15.97 -7.94 4.08
N GLN A 104 15.16 -8.39 3.11
CA GLN A 104 15.61 -9.34 2.08
C GLN A 104 16.62 -8.72 1.11
N ILE A 105 16.44 -7.46 0.72
CA ILE A 105 17.42 -6.75 -0.12
C ILE A 105 18.78 -6.66 0.59
N THR A 106 18.78 -6.34 1.88
CA THR A 106 20.00 -6.32 2.70
C THR A 106 20.59 -7.72 2.86
N ALA A 107 19.77 -8.73 3.14
CA ALA A 107 20.26 -10.11 3.26
C ALA A 107 20.94 -10.58 1.96
N ILE A 108 20.39 -10.24 0.79
CA ILE A 108 20.98 -10.54 -0.51
C ILE A 108 22.30 -9.78 -0.72
N SER A 109 22.39 -8.51 -0.32
CA SER A 109 23.61 -7.72 -0.51
C SER A 109 24.78 -8.20 0.36
N GLU A 110 24.49 -8.90 1.47
CA GLU A 110 25.48 -9.53 2.34
C GLU A 110 26.00 -10.88 1.83
N ILE A 111 25.35 -11.46 0.81
CA ILE A 111 25.80 -12.72 0.20
C ILE A 111 27.06 -12.44 -0.63
N ASP A 112 28.18 -13.07 -0.25
CA ASP A 112 29.40 -13.03 -1.05
C ASP A 112 29.28 -13.97 -2.27
N PRO A 113 29.19 -13.43 -3.50
CA PRO A 113 29.01 -14.24 -4.70
C PRO A 113 30.23 -15.14 -5.01
N ALA A 114 31.39 -14.90 -4.40
CA ALA A 114 32.56 -15.74 -4.57
C ALA A 114 32.53 -17.01 -3.71
N THR A 115 31.71 -17.04 -2.65
CA THR A 115 31.69 -18.13 -1.66
C THR A 115 30.32 -18.74 -1.42
N ALA A 116 29.24 -18.06 -1.82
CA ALA A 116 27.88 -18.58 -1.69
C ALA A 116 27.64 -19.82 -2.54
N ASP A 117 26.96 -20.81 -1.96
CA ASP A 117 26.47 -21.96 -2.71
C ASP A 117 25.12 -21.65 -3.40
N ALA A 118 24.75 -22.48 -4.37
CA ALA A 118 23.54 -22.29 -5.15
C ALA A 118 22.25 -22.39 -4.31
N GLU A 119 22.27 -23.12 -3.19
CA GLU A 119 21.11 -23.27 -2.31
C GLU A 119 20.86 -21.99 -1.51
N THR A 120 21.92 -21.37 -1.00
CA THR A 120 21.89 -20.06 -0.31
C THR A 120 21.37 -18.98 -1.24
N VAL A 121 21.89 -18.92 -2.48
CA VAL A 121 21.43 -17.94 -3.47
C VAL A 121 19.97 -18.17 -3.84
N GLN A 122 19.55 -19.42 -4.05
CA GLN A 122 18.16 -19.73 -4.39
C GLN A 122 17.20 -19.39 -3.24
N GLY A 123 17.55 -19.74 -2.00
CA GLY A 123 16.73 -19.42 -0.82
C GLY A 123 16.52 -17.91 -0.67
N ALA A 124 17.56 -17.10 -0.85
CA ALA A 124 17.43 -15.65 -0.78
C ALA A 124 16.54 -15.07 -1.90
N LEU A 125 16.55 -15.66 -3.10
CA LEU A 125 15.65 -15.27 -4.18
C LEU A 125 14.19 -15.65 -3.87
N ASP A 126 13.95 -16.83 -3.30
CA ASP A 126 12.63 -17.31 -2.89
C ASP A 126 12.05 -16.43 -1.76
N ASP A 127 12.89 -16.03 -0.80
CA ASP A 127 12.51 -15.13 0.29
C ASP A 127 12.19 -13.71 -0.24
N MET A 128 12.97 -13.21 -1.20
CA MET A 128 12.70 -11.93 -1.88
C MET A 128 11.39 -11.96 -2.68
N GLU A 129 11.08 -13.06 -3.37
CA GLU A 129 9.80 -13.24 -4.07
C GLU A 129 8.63 -13.26 -3.09
N THR A 130 8.80 -13.94 -1.95
CA THR A 130 7.80 -14.00 -0.88
C THR A 130 7.55 -12.60 -0.31
N ALA A 131 8.60 -11.83 0.00
CA ALA A 131 8.47 -10.48 0.51
C ALA A 131 7.84 -9.51 -0.51
N THR A 132 8.18 -9.66 -1.80
CA THR A 132 7.57 -8.88 -2.89
C THR A 132 6.07 -9.15 -3.01
N THR A 133 5.67 -10.42 -2.88
CA THR A 133 4.26 -10.83 -2.89
C THR A 133 3.52 -10.23 -1.70
N ALA A 134 4.07 -10.35 -0.49
CA ALA A 134 3.48 -9.77 0.72
C ALA A 134 3.28 -8.25 0.61
N LEU A 135 4.26 -7.52 0.05
CA LEU A 135 4.14 -6.09 -0.20
C LEU A 135 3.04 -5.76 -1.21
N THR A 136 2.93 -6.54 -2.29
CA THR A 136 1.92 -6.36 -3.33
C THR A 136 0.51 -6.61 -2.80
N ASP A 137 0.33 -7.67 -2.00
CA ASP A 137 -0.95 -8.01 -1.37
C ASP A 137 -1.38 -6.91 -0.39
N ALA A 138 -0.47 -6.46 0.50
CA ALA A 138 -0.74 -5.36 1.43
C ALA A 138 -1.07 -4.05 0.69
N GLN A 139 -0.41 -3.77 -0.44
CA GLN A 139 -0.75 -2.62 -1.29
C GLN A 139 -2.15 -2.74 -1.88
N ALA A 140 -2.56 -3.93 -2.32
CA ALA A 140 -3.88 -4.17 -2.88
C ALA A 140 -4.98 -4.01 -1.81
N GLU A 141 -4.74 -4.48 -0.59
CA GLU A 141 -5.63 -4.26 0.55
C GLU A 141 -5.75 -2.77 0.89
N LEU A 142 -4.62 -2.05 0.96
CA LEU A 142 -4.60 -0.61 1.22
C LEU A 142 -5.37 0.16 0.14
N THR A 143 -5.21 -0.23 -1.13
CA THR A 143 -5.98 0.33 -2.26
C THR A 143 -7.47 0.03 -2.12
N THR A 144 -7.83 -1.17 -1.70
CA THR A 144 -9.22 -1.58 -1.50
C THR A 144 -9.89 -0.71 -0.43
N VAL A 145 -9.24 -0.51 0.72
CA VAL A 145 -9.78 0.36 1.78
C VAL A 145 -9.87 1.81 1.34
N CYS A 146 -8.89 2.30 0.57
CA CYS A 146 -8.84 3.70 0.15
C CYS A 146 -9.66 4.05 -1.10
N THR A 147 -10.28 3.07 -1.74
CA THR A 147 -11.16 3.27 -2.90
C THR A 147 -12.60 2.79 -2.68
N ALA A 148 -12.89 2.18 -1.52
CA ALA A 148 -14.21 1.77 -1.08
C ALA A 148 -15.11 2.97 -0.72
#